data_AF-A0A7V6MXV1-F1
#
_entry.id   AF-A0A7V6MXV1-F1
#
_cell.length_a   1.000
_cell.length_b   1.000
_cell.length_c   1.000
_cell.angle_alpha   90.00
_cell.angle_beta   90.00
_cell.angle_gamma   90.00
#
_symmetry.space_group_name_H-M   'P 1'
#
loop_
_entity.id
_entity.type
_entity.pdbx_description
1 polymer ?
#
loop_
_entity_poly.entity_id
_entity_poly.type
_entity_poly.pdbx_seq_one_letter_code
_entity_poly.pdbx_strand_id
1 'polypeptide(L)'
;SRIFTTGSTGYPGCEHIEADENGKKDFSKIIELAKTLKAPTEIETGTIVGGFAHNQVFALADKVVGAVKSGAIKKFFVMAGCDGRMKSREYYTEFAKKLPKDTVILTAGCAKYRYNKLDLGDIGGIPRVLDAGQCNDSYSLAVIALKLKEIFELNDINELPIAYNIAWYEQKAVIVLLALLHLGVKNIHLGPTLPAFLSPNVAKVLVETFGITGIGEVEDDIKLFMGA
;
A
#
# COMPACT_ATOMS: atom_id res chain seq x y z
N SER A 1 9.43 -14.59 -29.15
CA SER A 1 9.25 -14.04 -27.79
C SER A 1 8.02 -13.15 -27.78
N ARG A 2 7.32 -13.01 -26.66
CA ARG A 2 6.13 -12.12 -26.51
C ARG A 2 6.31 -11.11 -25.37
N ILE A 3 7.57 -10.81 -25.04
CA ILE A 3 7.96 -9.86 -24.00
C ILE A 3 8.51 -8.63 -24.72
N PHE A 4 7.88 -7.48 -24.42
CA PHE A 4 8.29 -6.17 -24.91
C PHE A 4 8.73 -5.32 -23.72
N THR A 5 9.74 -4.48 -23.93
CA THR A 5 10.23 -3.50 -22.97
C THR A 5 10.08 -2.09 -23.54
N THR A 6 10.01 -1.08 -22.69
CA THR A 6 9.94 0.34 -23.11
C THR A 6 10.36 1.25 -21.96
N GLY A 7 10.77 2.49 -22.26
CA GLY A 7 11.27 3.43 -21.25
C GLY A 7 12.52 2.87 -20.58
N SER A 8 12.64 2.98 -19.25
CA SER A 8 13.83 2.52 -18.51
C SER A 8 13.92 0.99 -18.32
N THR A 9 13.04 0.20 -18.94
CA THR A 9 13.06 -1.27 -18.83
C THR A 9 13.84 -1.92 -19.97
N GLY A 10 14.52 -3.04 -19.73
CA GLY A 10 15.27 -3.75 -20.76
C GLY A 10 15.65 -5.16 -20.30
N TYR A 11 15.70 -6.11 -21.25
CA TYR A 11 16.16 -7.49 -21.00
C TYR A 11 16.71 -8.09 -22.30
N PRO A 12 17.86 -8.80 -22.28
CA PRO A 12 18.44 -9.39 -23.48
C PRO A 12 17.45 -10.28 -24.25
N GLY A 13 17.35 -10.07 -25.56
CA GLY A 13 16.44 -10.84 -26.43
C GLY A 13 14.95 -10.46 -26.34
N CYS A 14 14.58 -9.44 -25.56
CA CYS A 14 13.24 -8.85 -25.60
C CYS A 14 13.23 -7.65 -26.56
N GLU A 15 12.12 -7.49 -27.29
CA GLU A 15 11.95 -6.34 -28.17
C GLU A 15 11.79 -5.06 -27.34
N HIS A 16 12.48 -3.98 -27.70
CA HIS A 16 12.40 -2.70 -27.00
C HIS A 16 11.67 -1.67 -27.86
N ILE A 17 10.62 -1.06 -27.31
CA ILE A 17 9.80 -0.04 -27.95
C ILE A 17 10.33 1.32 -27.53
N GLU A 18 11.06 1.97 -28.43
CA GLU A 18 11.54 3.33 -28.28
C GLU A 18 10.45 4.35 -28.63
N ALA A 19 10.55 5.53 -28.03
CA ALA A 19 9.75 6.68 -28.45
C ALA A 19 10.49 7.40 -29.59
N ASP A 20 9.75 7.95 -30.54
CA ASP A 20 10.30 8.83 -31.57
C ASP A 20 10.73 10.19 -30.98
N GLU A 21 11.24 11.07 -31.85
CA GLU A 21 11.66 12.43 -31.49
C GLU A 21 10.56 13.29 -30.84
N ASN A 22 9.28 12.94 -31.04
CA ASN A 22 8.12 13.61 -30.47
C ASN A 22 7.60 12.90 -29.19
N GLY A 23 8.30 11.88 -28.70
CA GLY A 23 7.91 11.10 -27.54
C GLY A 23 6.82 10.05 -27.83
N LYS A 24 6.43 9.85 -29.09
CA LYS A 24 5.39 8.89 -29.47
C LYS A 24 5.99 7.50 -29.61
N LYS A 25 5.34 6.51 -28.99
CA LYS A 25 5.72 5.09 -29.09
C LYS A 25 4.89 4.39 -30.15
N ASP A 26 5.52 3.53 -30.93
CA ASP A 26 4.82 2.65 -31.87
C ASP A 26 4.56 1.27 -31.26
N PHE A 27 3.28 0.95 -31.02
CA PHE A 27 2.82 -0.33 -30.52
C PHE A 27 2.27 -1.26 -31.62
N SER A 28 2.46 -0.92 -32.91
CA SER A 28 1.97 -1.71 -34.05
C SER A 28 2.37 -3.19 -33.97
N LYS A 29 3.65 -3.46 -33.68
CA LYS A 29 4.19 -4.83 -33.61
C LYS A 29 3.57 -5.69 -32.51
N ILE A 30 3.33 -5.13 -31.32
CA ILE A 30 2.68 -5.88 -30.22
C ILE A 30 1.20 -6.16 -30.55
N ILE A 31 0.53 -5.23 -31.25
CA ILE A 31 -0.85 -5.42 -31.71
C ILE A 31 -0.94 -6.53 -32.76
N GLU A 32 -0.07 -6.52 -33.77
CA GLU A 32 -0.06 -7.57 -34.80
C GLU A 32 0.29 -8.94 -34.21
N LEU A 33 1.25 -9.00 -33.29
CA LEU A 33 1.56 -10.24 -32.58
C LEU A 33 0.34 -10.74 -31.80
N ALA A 34 -0.35 -9.86 -31.06
CA ALA A 34 -1.50 -10.24 -30.22
C ALA A 34 -2.63 -10.90 -31.03
N LYS A 35 -2.88 -10.47 -32.28
CA LYS A 35 -3.89 -11.06 -33.18
C LYS A 35 -3.61 -12.52 -33.54
N THR A 36 -2.35 -12.96 -33.45
CA THR A 36 -1.95 -14.36 -33.72
C THR A 36 -2.07 -15.27 -32.50
N LEU A 37 -2.31 -14.70 -31.32
CA LEU A 37 -2.29 -15.44 -30.05
C LEU A 37 -3.70 -15.88 -29.65
N LYS A 38 -3.75 -16.98 -28.90
CA LYS A 38 -4.97 -17.40 -28.22
C LYS A 38 -5.35 -16.40 -27.12
N ALA A 39 -6.65 -16.31 -26.82
CA ALA A 39 -7.13 -15.58 -25.66
C ALA A 39 -6.46 -16.08 -24.35
N PRO A 40 -6.32 -15.23 -23.32
CA PRO A 40 -5.79 -15.64 -22.03
C PRO A 40 -6.59 -16.80 -21.42
N THR A 41 -5.89 -17.78 -20.84
CA THR A 41 -6.51 -18.81 -20.01
C THR A 41 -6.95 -18.19 -18.69
N GLU A 42 -8.22 -18.35 -18.32
CA GLU A 42 -8.74 -17.88 -17.04
C GLU A 42 -8.02 -18.56 -15.86
N ILE A 43 -7.65 -17.76 -14.86
CA ILE A 43 -7.00 -18.24 -13.63
C ILE A 43 -7.85 -17.99 -12.37
N GLU A 44 -8.83 -17.09 -12.46
CA GLU A 44 -9.74 -16.71 -11.37
C GLU A 44 -10.95 -15.95 -11.94
N THR A 45 -12.04 -15.90 -11.17
CA THR A 45 -13.24 -15.10 -11.46
C THR A 45 -13.55 -14.17 -10.28
N GLY A 46 -14.31 -13.10 -10.52
CA GLY A 46 -14.73 -12.15 -9.49
C GLY A 46 -14.32 -10.71 -9.81
N THR A 47 -14.34 -9.86 -8.79
CA THR A 47 -14.07 -8.42 -8.91
C THR A 47 -13.23 -7.92 -7.75
N ILE A 48 -12.38 -6.93 -8.01
CA ILE A 48 -11.62 -6.20 -6.99
C ILE A 48 -12.10 -4.76 -7.02
N VAL A 49 -12.46 -4.22 -5.86
CA VAL A 49 -12.87 -2.81 -5.71
C VAL A 49 -11.64 -1.96 -5.37
N GLY A 50 -11.52 -0.80 -5.99
CA GLY A 50 -10.44 0.17 -5.74
C GLY A 50 -10.81 1.56 -6.27
N GLY A 51 -9.85 2.49 -6.26
CA GLY A 51 -10.07 3.88 -6.70
C GLY A 51 -10.31 4.87 -5.56
N PHE A 52 -9.92 4.52 -4.34
CA PHE A 52 -10.05 5.36 -3.14
C PHE A 52 -8.85 6.30 -2.98
N ALA A 53 -8.49 7.01 -4.07
CA ALA A 53 -7.53 8.11 -3.99
C ALA A 53 -8.11 9.31 -3.22
N HIS A 54 -7.27 10.31 -2.90
CA HIS A 54 -7.64 11.39 -1.98
C HIS A 54 -8.97 12.08 -2.30
N ASN A 55 -9.25 12.39 -3.57
CA ASN A 55 -10.49 13.06 -3.96
C ASN A 55 -11.74 12.19 -3.67
N GLN A 56 -11.69 10.91 -4.01
CA GLN A 56 -12.79 9.98 -3.74
C GLN A 56 -13.00 9.78 -2.23
N VAL A 57 -11.93 9.71 -1.44
CA VAL A 57 -12.05 9.59 0.02
C VAL A 57 -12.59 10.88 0.64
N PHE A 58 -12.20 12.05 0.11
CA PHE A 58 -12.74 13.34 0.55
C PHE A 58 -14.22 13.47 0.24
N ALA A 59 -14.68 12.99 -0.91
CA ALA A 59 -16.11 12.92 -1.23
C ALA A 59 -16.89 12.01 -0.25
N LEU A 60 -16.21 11.10 0.45
CA LEU A 60 -16.77 10.20 1.46
C LEU A 60 -16.42 10.63 2.91
N ALA A 61 -15.81 11.80 3.10
CA ALA A 61 -15.25 12.20 4.38
C ALA A 61 -16.28 12.18 5.51
N ASP A 62 -17.48 12.73 5.30
CA ASP A 62 -18.53 12.76 6.32
C ASP A 62 -18.93 11.35 6.77
N LYS A 63 -18.98 10.40 5.84
CA LYS A 63 -19.30 9.00 6.13
C LYS A 63 -18.18 8.33 6.92
N VAL A 64 -16.93 8.55 6.53
CA VAL A 64 -15.75 8.01 7.22
C VAL A 64 -15.64 8.59 8.63
N VAL A 65 -15.77 9.90 8.76
CA VAL A 65 -15.73 10.63 10.04
C VAL A 65 -16.86 10.17 10.95
N GLY A 66 -18.08 10.02 10.41
CA GLY A 66 -19.23 9.48 11.15
C GLY A 66 -18.98 8.07 11.67
N ALA A 67 -18.39 7.20 10.85
CA ALA A 67 -18.06 5.83 11.25
C ALA A 67 -16.94 5.76 12.31
N VAL A 68 -15.97 6.67 12.28
CA VAL A 68 -14.95 6.79 13.34
C VAL A 68 -15.58 7.32 14.63
N LYS A 69 -16.37 8.41 14.56
CA LYS A 69 -17.01 9.02 15.75
C LYS A 69 -18.01 8.08 16.43
N SER A 70 -18.70 7.22 15.69
CA SER A 70 -19.62 6.22 16.25
C SER A 70 -18.92 4.98 16.80
N GLY A 71 -17.61 4.83 16.57
CA GLY A 71 -16.84 3.64 16.92
C GLY A 71 -17.06 2.44 15.98
N ALA A 72 -17.77 2.62 14.86
CA ALA A 72 -17.93 1.58 13.84
C ALA A 72 -16.60 1.25 13.15
N ILE A 73 -15.75 2.26 12.93
CA ILE A 73 -14.35 2.09 12.55
C ILE A 73 -13.48 2.48 13.74
N LYS A 74 -12.81 1.52 14.36
CA LYS A 74 -11.92 1.76 15.49
C LYS A 74 -10.51 2.12 15.08
N LYS A 75 -10.00 1.54 13.98
CA LYS A 75 -8.62 1.76 13.55
C LYS A 75 -8.45 1.54 12.06
N PHE A 76 -7.61 2.37 11.46
CA PHE A 76 -7.12 2.17 10.11
C PHE A 76 -5.73 1.53 10.14
N PHE A 77 -5.46 0.66 9.18
CA PHE A 77 -4.16 0.02 8.99
C PHE A 77 -3.61 0.39 7.63
N VAL A 78 -2.57 1.22 7.60
CA VAL A 78 -1.82 1.49 6.38
C VAL A 78 -0.94 0.27 6.09
N MET A 79 -1.38 -0.57 5.17
CA MET A 79 -0.67 -1.76 4.70
C MET A 79 -0.14 -1.58 3.27
N ALA A 80 0.20 -0.36 2.91
CA ALA A 80 0.72 0.02 1.60
C ALA A 80 2.15 -0.51 1.35
N GLY A 81 2.63 -0.31 0.12
CA GLY A 81 4.01 -0.51 -0.29
C GLY A 81 4.17 -1.60 -1.35
N CYS A 82 5.20 -2.44 -1.20
CA CYS A 82 5.63 -3.39 -2.23
C CYS A 82 5.58 -4.84 -1.76
N ASP A 83 5.07 -5.72 -2.63
CA ASP A 83 5.15 -7.17 -2.47
C ASP A 83 6.48 -7.75 -2.98
N GLY A 84 6.76 -9.01 -2.65
CA GLY A 84 7.96 -9.74 -3.05
C GLY A 84 7.83 -11.24 -2.84
N ARG A 85 8.93 -11.97 -3.05
CA ARG A 85 8.92 -13.44 -3.13
C ARG A 85 9.02 -14.18 -1.80
N MET A 86 9.53 -13.53 -0.76
CA MET A 86 9.83 -14.19 0.52
C MET A 86 8.55 -14.75 1.17
N LYS A 87 8.59 -16.01 1.62
CA LYS A 87 7.45 -16.67 2.28
C LYS A 87 6.97 -15.93 3.52
N SER A 88 7.87 -15.26 4.26
CA SER A 88 7.53 -14.44 5.42
C SER A 88 6.49 -13.35 5.14
N ARG A 89 6.24 -12.98 3.88
CA ARG A 89 5.16 -12.05 3.49
C ARG A 89 3.76 -12.64 3.62
N GLU A 90 3.62 -13.95 3.85
CA GLU A 90 2.36 -14.57 4.31
C GLU A 90 1.84 -13.89 5.58
N TYR A 91 2.73 -13.31 6.40
CA TYR A 91 2.39 -12.43 7.51
C TYR A 91 1.31 -11.40 7.13
N TYR A 92 1.44 -10.69 6.01
CA TYR A 92 0.49 -9.63 5.63
C TYR A 92 -0.89 -10.17 5.24
N THR A 93 -0.93 -11.37 4.65
CA THR A 93 -2.20 -12.06 4.35
C THR A 93 -2.88 -12.49 5.65
N GLU A 94 -2.15 -13.12 6.55
CA GLU A 94 -2.69 -13.59 7.83
C GLU A 94 -3.08 -12.44 8.76
N PHE A 95 -2.29 -11.36 8.78
CA PHE A 95 -2.61 -10.12 9.48
C PHE A 95 -3.95 -9.55 9.00
N ALA A 96 -4.13 -9.37 7.69
CA ALA A 96 -5.37 -8.84 7.13
C ALA A 96 -6.60 -9.72 7.44
N LYS A 97 -6.46 -11.05 7.43
CA LYS A 97 -7.55 -11.98 7.80
C LYS A 97 -7.93 -11.89 9.28
N LYS A 98 -6.93 -11.72 10.16
CA LYS A 98 -7.12 -11.73 11.62
C LYS A 98 -7.47 -10.36 12.19
N LEU A 99 -7.37 -9.29 11.40
CA LEU A 99 -7.79 -7.96 11.83
C LEU A 99 -9.27 -7.94 12.27
N PRO A 100 -9.57 -7.31 13.43
CA PRO A 100 -10.94 -7.14 13.90
C PRO A 100 -11.85 -6.52 12.83
N LYS A 101 -13.12 -6.94 12.79
CA LYS A 101 -14.07 -6.53 11.73
C LYS A 101 -14.43 -5.03 11.75
N ASP A 102 -14.10 -4.32 12.82
CA ASP A 102 -14.25 -2.87 13.01
C ASP A 102 -13.00 -2.08 12.58
N THR A 103 -12.16 -2.64 11.70
CA THR A 103 -10.94 -2.01 11.17
C THR A 103 -10.95 -1.92 9.65
N VAL A 104 -10.24 -0.92 9.11
CA VAL A 104 -10.13 -0.70 7.66
C VAL A 104 -8.67 -0.67 7.23
N ILE A 105 -8.34 -1.41 6.17
CA ILE A 105 -7.03 -1.40 5.54
C ILE A 105 -6.98 -0.27 4.50
N LEU A 106 -5.97 0.59 4.61
CA LEU A 106 -5.61 1.58 3.60
C LEU A 106 -4.40 1.05 2.83
N THR A 107 -4.50 0.96 1.50
CA THR A 107 -3.41 0.41 0.68
C THR A 107 -3.12 1.23 -0.57
N ALA A 108 -1.88 1.12 -1.02
CA ALA A 108 -1.34 1.67 -2.23
C ALA A 108 -0.11 0.84 -2.64
N GLY A 109 0.10 0.60 -3.94
CA GLY A 109 1.20 -0.24 -4.43
C GLY A 109 0.93 -1.74 -4.37
N CYS A 110 1.87 -2.55 -4.87
CA CYS A 110 1.62 -3.98 -5.09
C CYS A 110 1.52 -4.82 -3.81
N ALA A 111 1.85 -4.29 -2.62
CA ALA A 111 1.58 -4.96 -1.34
C ALA A 111 0.10 -5.40 -1.21
N LYS A 112 -0.82 -4.67 -1.85
CA LYS A 112 -2.26 -4.98 -1.89
C LYS A 112 -2.58 -6.41 -2.29
N TYR A 113 -1.77 -7.04 -3.15
CA TYR A 113 -2.05 -8.37 -3.67
C TYR A 113 -1.99 -9.47 -2.60
N ARG A 114 -1.47 -9.17 -1.40
CA ARG A 114 -1.52 -10.08 -0.25
C ARG A 114 -2.91 -10.21 0.37
N TYR A 115 -3.83 -9.27 0.12
CA TYR A 115 -5.12 -9.24 0.82
C TYR A 115 -6.29 -8.66 0.01
N ASN A 116 -6.08 -8.05 -1.16
CA ASN A 116 -7.16 -7.43 -1.96
C ASN A 116 -8.13 -8.41 -2.64
N LYS A 117 -7.83 -9.71 -2.58
CA LYS A 117 -8.70 -10.81 -3.06
C LYS A 117 -9.37 -11.58 -1.92
N LEU A 118 -9.18 -11.14 -0.67
CA LEU A 118 -9.86 -11.71 0.47
C LEU A 118 -11.25 -11.10 0.59
N ASP A 119 -12.22 -11.91 1.02
CA ASP A 119 -13.55 -11.43 1.37
C ASP A 119 -13.54 -10.84 2.79
N LEU A 120 -13.11 -9.58 2.90
CA LEU A 120 -13.01 -8.87 4.17
C LEU A 120 -14.27 -8.08 4.52
N GLY A 121 -15.24 -7.98 3.59
CA GLY A 121 -16.50 -7.25 3.76
C GLY A 121 -16.37 -5.73 3.81
N ASP A 122 -17.39 -5.08 4.36
CA ASP A 122 -17.52 -3.63 4.52
C ASP A 122 -18.00 -3.24 5.92
N ILE A 123 -17.85 -1.96 6.25
CA ILE A 123 -18.38 -1.34 7.48
C ILE A 123 -19.33 -0.23 7.05
N GLY A 124 -20.63 -0.46 7.16
CA GLY A 124 -21.66 0.51 6.79
C GLY A 124 -21.59 0.93 5.31
N GLY A 125 -21.20 0.02 4.42
CA GLY A 125 -20.96 0.27 2.99
C GLY A 125 -19.63 0.95 2.68
N ILE A 126 -18.65 0.97 3.60
CA ILE A 126 -17.26 1.34 3.33
C ILE A 126 -16.45 0.05 3.23
N PRO A 127 -15.86 -0.31 2.07
CA PRO A 127 -15.05 -1.52 1.96
C PRO A 127 -13.93 -1.56 2.99
N ARG A 128 -13.67 -2.73 3.60
CA ARG A 128 -12.59 -2.89 4.58
C ARG A 128 -11.19 -2.86 3.96
N VAL A 129 -11.08 -2.80 2.64
CA VAL A 129 -9.84 -2.52 1.91
C VAL A 129 -10.09 -1.32 0.99
N LEU A 130 -9.44 -0.20 1.28
CA LEU A 130 -9.48 1.01 0.47
C LEU A 130 -8.17 1.13 -0.31
N ASP A 131 -8.23 0.75 -1.59
CA ASP A 131 -7.10 0.83 -2.51
C ASP A 131 -7.03 2.20 -3.20
N ALA A 132 -6.02 2.99 -2.82
CA ALA A 132 -5.76 4.30 -3.38
C ALA A 132 -5.01 4.27 -4.73
N GLY A 133 -4.40 3.15 -5.12
CA GLY A 133 -3.73 3.00 -6.41
C GLY A 133 -2.32 2.43 -6.35
N GLN A 134 -1.42 2.98 -7.16
CA GLN A 134 -0.01 2.59 -7.26
C GLN A 134 0.79 3.00 -6.02
N CYS A 135 2.06 2.64 -5.94
CA CYS A 135 2.91 2.99 -4.79
C CYS A 135 3.03 4.52 -4.60
N ASN A 136 3.05 5.30 -5.68
CA ASN A 136 2.99 6.77 -5.64
C ASN A 136 1.69 7.31 -5.03
N ASP A 137 0.58 6.56 -5.10
CA ASP A 137 -0.69 6.96 -4.47
C ASP A 137 -0.68 6.80 -2.95
N SER A 138 0.45 6.38 -2.36
CA SER A 138 0.72 6.60 -0.92
C SER A 138 0.65 8.08 -0.55
N TYR A 139 0.86 8.98 -1.53
CA TYR A 139 0.55 10.41 -1.40
C TYR A 139 -0.91 10.64 -0.99
N SER A 140 -1.87 9.95 -1.62
CA SER A 140 -3.28 10.04 -1.24
C SER A 140 -3.51 9.64 0.21
N LEU A 141 -2.84 8.58 0.68
CA LEU A 141 -2.97 8.11 2.05
C LEU A 141 -2.45 9.14 3.06
N ALA A 142 -1.32 9.79 2.76
CA ALA A 142 -0.77 10.87 3.58
C ALA A 142 -1.72 12.09 3.61
N VAL A 143 -2.27 12.48 2.44
CA VAL A 143 -3.24 13.57 2.32
C VAL A 143 -4.53 13.27 3.09
N ILE A 144 -5.01 12.02 3.06
CA ILE A 144 -6.15 11.56 3.86
C ILE A 144 -5.86 11.67 5.35
N ALA A 145 -4.69 11.20 5.81
CA ALA A 145 -4.31 11.31 7.22
C ALA A 145 -4.23 12.77 7.68
N LEU A 146 -3.61 13.65 6.89
CA LEU A 146 -3.56 15.09 7.19
C LEU A 146 -4.96 15.72 7.26
N LYS A 147 -5.89 15.32 6.38
CA LYS A 147 -7.25 15.82 6.42
C LYS A 147 -8.03 15.32 7.63
N LEU A 148 -7.84 14.05 8.02
CA LEU A 148 -8.45 13.51 9.25
C LEU A 148 -7.88 14.21 10.48
N LYS A 149 -6.57 14.50 10.52
CA LYS A 149 -5.95 15.28 11.60
C LYS A 149 -6.64 16.65 11.75
N GLU A 150 -6.87 17.35 10.64
CA GLU A 150 -7.59 18.63 10.61
C GLU A 150 -9.03 18.48 11.12
N ILE A 151 -9.79 17.49 10.63
CA ILE A 151 -11.20 17.28 11.00
C ILE A 151 -11.38 16.91 12.48
N PHE A 152 -10.42 16.18 13.05
CA PHE A 152 -10.41 15.81 14.46
C PHE A 152 -9.68 16.82 15.35
N GLU A 153 -9.20 17.93 14.78
CA GLU A 153 -8.51 19.01 15.50
C GLU A 153 -7.32 18.50 16.35
N LEU A 154 -6.59 17.51 15.83
CA LEU A 154 -5.46 16.89 16.53
C LEU A 154 -4.18 17.69 16.32
N ASN A 155 -3.32 17.74 17.36
CA ASN A 155 -2.06 18.47 17.29
C ASN A 155 -0.98 17.68 16.55
N ASP A 156 -0.97 16.36 16.71
CA ASP A 156 -0.05 15.43 16.06
C ASP A 156 -0.79 14.47 15.10
N ILE A 157 -0.18 14.15 13.96
CA ILE A 157 -0.71 13.15 13.01
C ILE A 157 -0.74 11.75 13.64
N ASN A 158 0.15 11.50 14.61
CA ASN A 158 0.27 10.22 15.30
C ASN A 158 -0.83 10.00 16.35
N GLU A 159 -1.67 10.99 16.65
CA GLU A 159 -2.86 10.85 17.51
C GLU A 159 -4.06 10.24 16.75
N LEU A 160 -3.98 10.14 15.42
CA LEU A 160 -5.02 9.50 14.63
C LEU A 160 -5.09 8.00 14.94
N PRO A 161 -6.28 7.37 14.82
CA PRO A 161 -6.44 5.93 14.95
C PRO A 161 -5.90 5.21 13.69
N ILE A 162 -4.63 5.40 13.36
CA ILE A 162 -3.93 4.83 12.19
C ILE A 162 -2.67 4.10 12.67
N ALA A 163 -2.58 2.82 12.34
CA ALA A 163 -1.36 2.04 12.48
C ALA A 163 -0.69 1.87 11.10
N TYR A 164 0.65 1.92 11.06
CA TYR A 164 1.43 1.77 9.84
C TYR A 164 2.16 0.41 9.87
N ASN A 165 1.73 -0.52 9.03
CA ASN A 165 2.32 -1.84 8.87
C ASN A 165 2.71 -2.05 7.39
N ILE A 166 3.82 -1.44 6.99
CA ILE A 166 4.22 -1.22 5.60
C ILE A 166 5.13 -2.34 5.12
N ALA A 167 4.84 -2.86 3.92
CA ALA A 167 5.72 -3.80 3.21
C ALA A 167 6.61 -3.05 2.22
N TRP A 168 7.91 -3.37 2.14
CA TRP A 168 8.81 -2.74 1.16
C TRP A 168 9.59 -3.79 0.35
N TYR A 169 10.15 -3.39 -0.80
CA TYR A 169 10.98 -4.26 -1.65
C TYR A 169 12.02 -3.48 -2.43
N GLU A 170 11.60 -2.46 -3.18
CA GLU A 170 12.48 -1.65 -4.05
C GLU A 170 12.51 -0.18 -3.62
N GLN A 171 13.19 0.66 -4.39
CA GLN A 171 13.62 1.99 -3.95
C GLN A 171 12.48 3.01 -3.93
N LYS A 172 11.37 2.82 -4.67
CA LYS A 172 10.20 3.70 -4.52
C LYS A 172 9.55 3.55 -3.14
N ALA A 173 9.55 2.35 -2.57
CA ALA A 173 9.11 2.17 -1.17
C ALA A 173 10.00 2.93 -0.17
N VAL A 174 11.30 3.07 -0.47
CA VAL A 174 12.23 3.85 0.37
C VAL A 174 11.86 5.33 0.35
N ILE A 175 11.60 5.93 -0.81
CA ILE A 175 11.22 7.35 -0.86
C ILE A 175 9.84 7.61 -0.25
N VAL A 176 8.90 6.66 -0.34
CA VAL A 176 7.62 6.72 0.38
C VAL A 176 7.84 6.71 1.88
N LEU A 177 8.70 5.83 2.40
CA LEU A 177 9.05 5.82 3.82
C LEU A 177 9.65 7.16 4.24
N LEU A 178 10.65 7.67 3.52
CA LEU A 178 11.28 8.96 3.84
C LEU A 178 10.28 10.13 3.82
N ALA A 179 9.31 10.11 2.90
CA ALA A 179 8.24 11.11 2.86
C ALA A 179 7.34 11.04 4.10
N LEU A 180 6.96 9.84 4.56
CA LEU A 180 6.19 9.67 5.80
C LEU A 180 6.96 10.17 7.03
N LEU A 181 8.25 9.86 7.12
CA LEU A 181 9.12 10.35 8.21
C LEU A 181 9.23 11.88 8.18
N HIS A 182 9.36 12.48 6.99
CA HIS A 182 9.38 13.92 6.82
C HIS A 182 8.06 14.58 7.28
N LEU A 183 6.92 13.93 7.02
CA LEU A 183 5.60 14.36 7.50
C LEU A 183 5.38 14.13 9.00
N GLY A 184 6.38 13.61 9.71
CA GLY A 184 6.33 13.39 11.16
C GLY A 184 5.61 12.11 11.58
N VAL A 185 5.33 11.19 10.64
CA VAL A 185 4.76 9.88 10.98
C VAL A 185 5.79 9.06 11.76
N LYS A 186 5.36 8.49 12.88
CA LYS A 186 6.15 7.64 13.77
C LYS A 186 5.55 6.24 13.89
N ASN A 187 6.29 5.35 14.54
CA ASN A 187 5.86 3.99 14.91
C ASN A 187 5.52 3.10 13.69
N ILE A 188 6.20 3.35 12.57
CA ILE A 188 6.04 2.55 11.34
C ILE A 188 6.68 1.18 11.55
N HIS A 189 5.88 0.13 11.43
CA HIS A 189 6.37 -1.23 11.32
C HIS A 189 6.70 -1.52 9.85
N LEU A 190 7.96 -1.84 9.58
CA LEU A 190 8.49 -2.01 8.24
C LEU A 190 8.97 -3.45 8.04
N GLY A 191 8.46 -4.12 7.00
CA GLY A 191 8.74 -5.53 6.78
C GLY A 191 8.80 -5.97 5.31
N PRO A 192 9.10 -7.27 5.07
CA PRO A 192 9.22 -8.33 6.07
C PRO A 192 10.56 -8.34 6.83
N THR A 193 11.54 -7.53 6.40
CA THR A 193 12.82 -7.33 7.09
C THR A 193 13.18 -5.86 7.02
N LEU A 194 14.03 -5.37 7.93
CA LEU A 194 14.59 -4.03 7.79
C LEU A 194 15.62 -3.97 6.63
N PRO A 195 15.83 -2.81 5.99
CA PRO A 195 16.80 -2.68 4.91
C PRO A 195 18.25 -2.94 5.32
N ALA A 196 18.94 -3.80 4.56
CA ALA A 196 20.33 -4.16 4.81
C ALA A 196 21.32 -2.98 4.65
N PHE A 197 20.92 -1.91 3.96
CA PHE A 197 21.74 -0.70 3.81
C PHE A 197 21.73 0.21 5.05
N LEU A 198 20.91 -0.11 6.07
CA LEU A 198 20.93 0.61 7.35
C LEU A 198 22.08 0.06 8.20
N SER A 199 23.12 0.88 8.39
CA SER A 199 24.15 0.55 9.39
C SER A 199 23.55 0.55 10.80
N PRO A 200 24.15 -0.13 11.79
CA PRO A 200 23.63 -0.17 13.15
C PRO A 200 23.36 1.23 13.74
N ASN A 201 24.25 2.19 13.48
CA ASN A 201 24.08 3.57 13.97
C ASN A 201 22.91 4.29 13.29
N VAL A 202 22.73 4.10 11.98
CA VAL A 202 21.60 4.72 11.24
C VAL A 202 20.28 4.07 11.67
N ALA A 203 20.24 2.75 11.81
CA ALA A 203 19.07 2.04 12.32
C ALA A 203 18.69 2.53 13.72
N LYS A 204 19.67 2.73 14.61
CA LYS A 204 19.45 3.28 15.95
C LYS A 204 18.80 4.66 15.91
N VAL A 205 19.27 5.58 15.06
CA VAL A 205 18.66 6.92 14.90
C VAL A 205 17.20 6.81 14.44
N LEU A 206 16.91 5.90 13.50
CA LEU A 206 15.56 5.68 13.00
C LEU A 206 14.61 5.14 14.08
N VAL A 207 15.09 4.21 14.92
CA VAL A 207 14.34 3.68 16.06
C VAL A 207 14.12 4.77 17.10
N GLU A 208 15.17 5.46 17.54
CA GLU A 208 15.09 6.44 18.64
C GLU A 208 14.28 7.69 18.26
N THR A 209 14.35 8.12 17.00
CA THR A 209 13.69 9.36 16.55
C THR A 209 12.27 9.13 16.05
N PHE A 210 12.05 8.03 15.31
CA PHE A 210 10.81 7.78 14.59
C PHE A 210 10.06 6.53 15.04
N GLY A 211 10.64 5.70 15.93
CA GLY A 211 10.02 4.47 16.38
C GLY A 211 9.87 3.42 15.27
N ILE A 212 10.73 3.44 14.24
CA ILE A 212 10.68 2.39 13.20
C ILE A 212 11.01 1.05 13.83
N THR A 213 10.16 0.06 13.59
CA THR A 213 10.33 -1.31 14.06
C THR A 213 10.14 -2.32 12.93
N GLY A 214 10.63 -3.53 13.13
CA GLY A 214 10.28 -4.66 12.25
C GLY A 214 8.89 -5.21 12.56
N ILE A 215 8.44 -6.15 11.75
CA ILE A 215 7.26 -6.98 12.07
C ILE A 215 7.64 -8.08 13.07
N GLY A 216 6.69 -8.49 13.90
CA GLY A 216 6.76 -9.64 14.80
C GLY A 216 5.83 -10.77 14.34
N GLU A 217 5.25 -11.46 15.32
CA GLU A 217 4.19 -12.45 15.08
C GLU A 217 2.84 -11.75 14.88
N VAL A 218 1.99 -12.30 14.01
CA VAL A 218 0.73 -11.65 13.59
C VAL A 218 -0.16 -11.30 14.77
N GLU A 219 -0.37 -12.23 15.71
CA GLU A 219 -1.21 -12.04 16.88
C GLU A 219 -0.67 -10.97 17.82
N ASP A 220 0.64 -10.90 17.99
CA ASP A 220 1.27 -9.96 18.89
C ASP A 220 1.29 -8.56 18.31
N ASP A 221 1.53 -8.44 17.00
CA ASP A 221 1.45 -7.17 16.30
C ASP A 221 0.01 -6.65 16.27
N ILE A 222 -1.00 -7.50 16.04
CA ILE A 222 -2.41 -7.07 16.13
C ILE A 222 -2.73 -6.55 17.55
N LYS A 223 -2.31 -7.25 18.60
CA LYS A 223 -2.53 -6.80 19.99
C LYS A 223 -1.82 -5.46 20.24
N LEU A 224 -0.57 -5.34 19.81
CA LEU A 224 0.22 -4.12 19.92
C LEU A 224 -0.48 -2.95 19.24
N PHE A 225 -0.86 -3.13 17.97
CA PHE A 225 -1.52 -2.08 17.21
C PHE A 225 -2.91 -1.74 17.73
N MET A 226 -3.67 -2.68 18.28
CA MET A 226 -5.01 -2.40 18.80
C MET A 226 -4.98 -1.83 20.23
N GLY A 227 -3.89 -2.03 20.98
CA GLY A 227 -3.69 -1.48 22.32
C GLY A 227 -2.98 -0.12 22.36
N ALA A 228 -2.32 0.26 21.27
CA ALA A 228 -1.68 1.56 21.09
C ALA A 228 -2.66 2.67 20.72
#